data_AF-A0A969GCS7-F1
#
_entry.id   AF-A0A969GCS7-F1
#
_cell.length_a   1.000
_cell.length_b   1.000
_cell.length_c   1.000
_cell.angle_alpha   90.00
_cell.angle_beta   90.00
_cell.angle_gamma   90.00
#
_symmetry.space_group_name_H-M   'P 1'
#
loop_
_entity.id
_entity.type
_entity.pdbx_description
1 polymer ?
#
loop_
_entity_poly.entity_id
_entity_poly.type
_entity_poly.pdbx_seq_one_letter_code
_entity_poly.pdbx_strand_id
1 'polypeptide(L)' 'LEVDGGINLETLPMMKSAGANVFVTGSAAFKHKGGTMLGVKELKSTL' A
#
# COMPACT_ATOMS: atom_id res chain seq x y z
N LEU A 1 3.74 1.76 -14.46
CA LEU A 1 3.16 2.99 -13.89
C LEU A 1 3.28 2.92 -12.37
N GLU A 2 4.01 3.88 -11.81
CA GLU A 2 4.17 4.03 -10.37
C GLU A 2 3.16 5.03 -9.81
N VAL A 3 2.68 4.78 -8.60
CA VAL A 3 1.94 5.76 -7.80
C VAL A 3 2.66 5.95 -6.47
N ASP A 4 3.12 7.18 -6.22
CA ASP A 4 3.78 7.59 -4.98
C ASP A 4 2.92 8.60 -4.21
N GLY A 5 2.56 8.22 -2.98
CA GLY A 5 1.73 9.00 -2.08
C GLY A 5 0.32 8.44 -1.91
N GLY A 6 -0.16 8.47 -0.67
CA GLY A 6 -1.54 8.08 -0.35
C GLY A 6 -1.88 6.59 -0.47
N ILE A 7 -0.92 5.71 -0.76
CA ILE A 7 -1.14 4.26 -0.84
C ILE A 7 -1.38 3.66 0.54
N ASN A 8 -2.56 3.08 0.73
CA ASN A 8 -3.01 2.33 1.90
C ASN A 8 -3.92 1.15 1.47
N LEU A 9 -4.53 0.43 2.40
CA LEU A 9 -5.39 -0.73 2.10
C LEU A 9 -6.63 -0.39 1.25
N GLU A 10 -7.10 0.85 1.31
CA GLU A 10 -8.26 1.31 0.54
C GLU A 10 -7.85 1.73 -0.87
N THR A 11 -6.76 2.49 -1.01
CA THR A 11 -6.35 3.09 -2.29
C THR A 11 -5.53 2.15 -3.18
N LEU A 12 -4.84 1.16 -2.61
CA LEU A 12 -4.02 0.21 -3.36
C LEU A 12 -4.83 -0.58 -4.41
N PRO A 13 -5.99 -1.20 -4.09
CA PRO A 13 -6.83 -1.87 -5.10
C PRO A 13 -7.29 -0.94 -6.23
N MET A 14 -7.60 0.32 -5.90
CA MET A 14 -8.06 1.30 -6.88
C MET A 14 -6.95 1.62 -7.87
N MET A 15 -5.74 1.88 -7.38
CA MET A 15 -4.59 2.20 -8.23
C MET A 15 -4.15 1.00 -9.07
N LYS A 16 -4.22 -0.21 -8.51
CA LYS A 16 -3.99 -1.45 -9.28
C LYS A 16 -4.99 -1.58 -10.43
N SER A 17 -6.27 -1.36 -10.17
CA SER A 17 -7.33 -1.39 -11.19
C SER A 17 -7.16 -0.30 -12.25
N ALA A 18 -6.58 0.84 -11.88
CA ALA A 18 -6.22 1.92 -12.80
C ALA A 18 -4.96 1.64 -13.64
N GLY A 19 -4.30 0.48 -13.47
CA GLY A 19 -3.15 0.05 -14.25
C GLY A 19 -1.78 0.37 -13.63
N ALA A 20 -1.74 0.80 -12.37
CA ALA A 20 -0.47 0.90 -11.63
C ALA A 20 0.12 -0.48 -11.36
N ASN A 21 1.45 -0.59 -11.44
CA ASN A 21 2.19 -1.82 -11.18
C ASN A 21 3.35 -1.63 -10.18
N VAL A 22 3.57 -0.41 -9.69
CA VAL A 22 4.48 -0.06 -8.61
C VAL A 22 3.76 0.88 -7.66
N PHE A 23 3.89 0.65 -6.35
CA PHE A 23 3.17 1.38 -5.32
C PHE A 23 4.15 1.80 -4.22
N VAL A 24 4.23 3.10 -3.94
CA VAL A 24 5.07 3.64 -2.87
C VAL A 24 4.18 4.04 -1.69
N THR A 25 4.51 3.51 -0.51
CA THR A 25 3.75 3.75 0.73
C THR A 25 4.68 4.06 1.88
N GLY A 26 4.31 5.06 2.68
CA GLY A 26 5.01 5.45 3.89
C GLY A 26 4.22 5.06 5.13
N SER A 27 3.31 5.94 5.56
CA SER A 27 2.60 5.80 6.83
C SER A 27 1.80 4.51 6.98
N ALA A 28 1.19 3.98 5.90
CA ALA A 28 0.42 2.74 5.97
C ALA A 28 1.30 1.52 6.30
N ALA A 29 2.57 1.52 5.90
CA ALA A 29 3.55 0.53 6.31
C ALA A 29 4.17 0.86 7.68
N PHE A 30 4.75 2.05 7.85
CA PHE A 30 5.62 2.34 8.99
C PHE A 30 4.91 2.82 10.26
N LYS A 31 3.69 3.36 10.16
CA LYS A 31 2.88 3.81 11.30
C LYS A 31 1.72 2.86 11.62
N HIS A 32 1.75 1.64 11.08
CA HIS A 32 0.75 0.63 11.35
C HIS A 32 0.73 0.26 12.84
N LYS A 33 -0.46 0.08 13.44
CA LYS A 33 -0.62 -0.23 14.88
C LYS A 33 0.05 -1.55 15.27
N GLY A 34 0.07 -2.53 14.37
CA GLY A 34 0.77 -3.80 14.54
C GLY A 34 2.27 -3.75 14.23
N GLY A 35 2.84 -2.56 13.98
CA GLY A 35 4.20 -2.38 13.54
C GLY A 35 4.41 -2.64 12.05
N THR A 36 5.61 -2.34 11.57
CA THR A 36 5.96 -2.32 10.14
C THR A 36 5.74 -3.65 9.45
N MET A 37 6.09 -4.76 10.11
CA MET A 37 5.92 -6.10 9.53
C MET A 37 4.45 -6.38 9.19
N LEU A 38 3.52 -6.09 10.12
CA LEU A 38 2.10 -6.28 9.87
C LEU A 38 1.58 -5.33 8.80
N GLY A 39 1.99 -4.05 8.83
CA GLY A 39 1.57 -3.07 7.81
C GLY A 39 1.98 -3.50 6.39
N VAL A 40 3.24 -3.92 6.20
CA VAL A 40 3.72 -4.44 4.90
C VAL A 40 3.01 -5.73 4.52
N LYS A 41 2.74 -6.63 5.48
CA LYS A 41 2.05 -7.89 5.22
C LYS A 41 0.64 -7.66 4.68
N GLU A 42 -0.15 -6.80 5.34
CA GLU A 42 -1.52 -6.50 4.93
C GLU A 42 -1.59 -5.83 3.56
N LEU A 43 -0.70 -4.87 3.29
CA LEU A 43 -0.57 -4.25 1.96
C LEU A 43 -0.25 -5.28 0.89
N LYS A 44 0.68 -6.20 1.15
CA LYS A 44 1.01 -7.29 0.22
C LYS A 44 -0.13 -8.27 0.00
N SER A 45 -0.96 -8.54 1.02
CA SER A 45 -2.13 -9.41 0.90
C SER A 45 -3.29 -8.77 0.11
N THR A 46 -3.20 -7.47 -0.18
CA THR A 46 -4.21 -6.71 -0.94
C THR A 46 -3.84 -6.57 -2.43
N LEU A 47 -2.60 -6.91 -2.79
CA LEU A 47 -2.18 -7.12 -4.18
C LEU A 47 -2.73 -8.46 -4.69
#